data_AF-A0AAQ3HAQ5-F1
#
_entry.id   AF-A0AAQ3HAQ5-F1
#
_cell.length_a   1.000
_cell.length_b   1.000
_cell.length_c   1.000
_cell.angle_alpha   90.00
_cell.angle_beta   90.00
_cell.angle_gamma   90.00
#
_symmetry.space_group_name_H-M   'P 1'
#
loop_
_entity.id
_entity.type
_entity.pdbx_description
1 polymer ?
#
loop_
_entity_poly.entity_id
_entity_poly.type
_entity_poly.pdbx_seq_one_letter_code
_entity_poly.pdbx_strand_id
1 'polypeptide(L)'
;MLGEFTNWLWEIINSFAQWILSIVLAIIQFVNDFLLNTLELILAAMRTVIGMIPMPDILAYSLNDLFLGLPDQVMYFLDKTGFSYSVAVFSSAFLFRIVRKFATLFQW
;
A
#
# COMPACT_ATOMS: atom_id res chain seq x y z
N MET A 1 -59.95 -6.89 -5.19
CA MET A 1 -60.41 -6.23 -3.95
C MET A 1 -59.83 -6.86 -2.69
N LEU A 2 -60.32 -8.01 -2.18
CA LEU A 2 -59.77 -8.59 -0.94
C LEU A 2 -58.31 -9.08 -1.06
N GLY A 3 -57.93 -9.66 -2.19
CA GLY A 3 -56.54 -10.09 -2.44
C GLY A 3 -55.54 -8.93 -2.55
N GLU A 4 -55.92 -7.83 -3.19
CA GLU A 4 -55.08 -6.63 -3.32
C GLU A 4 -54.84 -5.95 -1.97
N PHE A 5 -55.88 -5.90 -1.12
CA PHE A 5 -55.75 -5.36 0.23
C PHE A 5 -54.80 -6.19 1.10
N THR A 6 -54.90 -7.53 1.04
CA THR A 6 -53.98 -8.43 1.74
C THR A 6 -52.54 -8.27 1.25
N ASN A 7 -52.34 -8.11 -0.06
CA ASN A 7 -51.00 -7.87 -0.62
C ASN A 7 -50.41 -6.54 -0.18
N TRP A 8 -51.20 -5.46 -0.19
CA TRP A 8 -50.79 -4.16 0.30
C TRP A 8 -50.42 -4.18 1.80
N LEU A 9 -51.19 -4.91 2.63
CA LEU A 9 -50.84 -5.10 4.04
C LEU A 9 -49.50 -5.83 4.21
N TRP A 10 -49.24 -6.86 3.40
CA TRP A 10 -47.97 -7.58 3.41
C TRP A 10 -46.80 -6.69 2.98
N GLU A 11 -46.99 -5.85 1.98
CA GLU A 11 -45.96 -4.90 1.51
C GLU A 11 -45.59 -3.89 2.60
N ILE A 12 -46.57 -3.35 3.33
CA ILE A 12 -46.31 -2.43 4.45
C ILE A 12 -45.54 -3.13 5.57
N ILE A 13 -45.96 -4.34 5.96
CA ILE A 13 -45.29 -5.11 7.02
C ILE A 13 -43.84 -5.44 6.61
N ASN A 14 -43.62 -5.86 5.37
CA ASN A 14 -42.29 -6.17 4.85
C ASN A 14 -41.41 -4.93 4.78
N SER A 15 -41.95 -3.79 4.33
CA SER A 15 -41.22 -2.52 4.27
C SER A 15 -40.80 -2.05 5.66
N PHE A 16 -41.67 -2.21 6.65
CA PHE A 16 -41.37 -1.89 8.04
C PHE A 16 -40.30 -2.83 8.63
N ALA A 17 -40.38 -4.14 8.36
CA ALA A 17 -39.37 -5.10 8.76
C ALA A 17 -37.99 -4.81 8.13
N GLN A 18 -37.97 -4.44 6.84
CA GLN A 18 -36.74 -4.04 6.15
C GLN A 18 -36.14 -2.75 6.72
N TRP A 19 -36.97 -1.79 7.10
CA TRP A 19 -36.53 -0.56 7.76
C TRP A 19 -35.87 -0.85 9.12
N ILE A 20 -36.41 -1.77 9.91
CA ILE A 20 -35.78 -2.17 11.18
C ILE A 20 -34.44 -2.88 10.92
N LEU A 21 -34.40 -3.80 9.95
CA LEU A 21 -33.17 -4.51 9.59
C LEU A 21 -32.08 -3.54 9.10
N SER A 22 -32.44 -2.53 8.32
CA SER A 22 -31.46 -1.55 7.82
C SER A 22 -30.86 -0.70 8.94
N ILE A 23 -31.63 -0.36 9.98
CA ILE A 23 -31.10 0.33 11.18
C ILE A 23 -30.09 -0.56 11.91
N VAL A 24 -30.40 -1.85 12.11
CA VAL A 24 -29.48 -2.78 12.79
C VAL A 24 -28.20 -2.95 11.98
N LEU A 25 -28.30 -3.11 10.66
CA LEU A 25 -27.14 -3.19 9.78
C LEU A 25 -26.30 -1.91 9.81
N ALA A 26 -26.93 -0.73 9.83
CA ALA A 26 -26.23 0.54 9.92
C ALA A 26 -25.43 0.68 11.23
N ILE A 27 -25.97 0.18 12.35
CA ILE A 27 -25.25 0.17 13.63
C ILE A 27 -24.03 -0.75 13.58
N ILE A 28 -24.18 -1.96 13.01
CA ILE A 28 -23.07 -2.90 12.85
C ILE A 28 -22.00 -2.30 11.93
N GLN A 29 -22.43 -1.69 10.83
CA GLN A 29 -21.52 -1.03 9.88
C GLN A 29 -20.77 0.13 10.54
N PHE A 30 -21.45 0.96 11.33
CA PHE A 30 -20.83 2.03 12.08
C PHE A 30 -19.71 1.54 13.02
N VAL A 31 -19.93 0.42 13.71
CA VAL A 31 -18.89 -0.18 14.58
C VAL A 31 -17.69 -0.66 13.78
N ASN A 32 -17.92 -1.30 12.63
CA ASN A 32 -16.85 -1.73 11.73
C ASN A 32 -16.06 -0.53 11.19
N ASP A 33 -16.76 0.50 10.71
CA ASP A 33 -16.14 1.71 10.16
C ASP A 33 -15.34 2.46 11.24
N PHE A 34 -15.84 2.52 12.48
CA PHE A 34 -15.12 3.10 13.61
C PHE A 34 -13.80 2.37 13.88
N LEU A 35 -13.82 1.04 13.88
CA LEU A 35 -12.63 0.22 14.11
C LEU A 35 -11.61 0.37 12.97
N LEU A 36 -12.08 0.34 11.71
CA LEU A 36 -11.25 0.55 10.54
C LEU A 36 -10.58 1.93 10.55
N ASN A 37 -11.35 2.99 10.78
CA ASN A 37 -10.82 4.36 10.83
C ASN A 37 -9.77 4.53 11.93
N THR A 38 -9.98 3.88 13.09
CA THR A 38 -9.01 3.93 14.20
C THR A 38 -7.70 3.25 13.83
N LEU A 39 -7.75 2.07 13.20
CA LEU A 39 -6.55 1.37 12.72
C LEU A 39 -5.84 2.15 11.62
N GLU A 40 -6.59 2.74 10.70
CA GLU A 40 -6.02 3.56 9.63
C GLU A 40 -5.29 4.78 10.20
N LEU A 41 -5.86 5.44 11.21
CA LEU A 41 -5.20 6.57 11.88
C LEU A 41 -3.88 6.15 12.54
N ILE A 42 -3.84 4.99 13.19
CA ILE A 42 -2.61 4.44 13.80
C ILE A 42 -1.56 4.16 12.73
N LEU A 43 -1.95 3.50 11.63
CA LEU A 43 -1.05 3.21 10.52
C LEU A 43 -0.55 4.49 9.83
N ALA A 44 -1.41 5.49 9.68
CA ALA A 44 -1.04 6.79 9.16
C ALA A 44 -0.02 7.49 10.08
N ALA A 45 -0.24 7.45 11.40
CA ALA A 45 0.71 7.99 12.37
C ALA A 45 2.07 7.28 12.26
N MET A 46 2.10 5.94 12.21
CA MET A 46 3.34 5.18 11.98
C MET A 46 4.03 5.57 10.67
N ARG A 47 3.27 5.72 9.58
CA ARG A 47 3.80 6.15 8.28
C ARG A 47 4.44 7.54 8.37
N THR A 48 3.80 8.48 9.07
CA THR A 48 4.37 9.83 9.23
C THR A 48 5.70 9.81 9.98
N VAL A 49 5.80 9.01 11.05
CA VAL A 49 7.04 8.86 11.83
C VAL A 49 8.15 8.24 10.98
N ILE A 50 7.85 7.21 10.19
CA ILE A 50 8.83 6.59 9.28
C ILE A 50 9.26 7.56 8.18
N GLY A 51 8.32 8.35 7.63
CA GLY A 51 8.62 9.34 6.60
C GLY A 51 9.47 10.52 7.07
N MET A 52 9.58 10.74 8.38
CA MET A 52 10.50 11.73 8.96
C MET A 52 11.96 11.25 8.95
N ILE A 53 12.23 9.96 8.72
CA ILE A 53 13.59 9.46 8.57
C ILE A 53 14.10 9.92 7.19
N PRO A 54 15.09 10.84 7.13
CA PRO A 54 15.61 11.29 5.86
C PRO A 54 16.21 10.09 5.12
N MET A 55 15.80 9.87 3.87
CA MET A 55 16.46 8.90 3.03
C MET A 55 17.92 9.35 2.84
N PRO A 56 18.90 8.44 3.01
CA PRO A 56 20.30 8.79 2.79
C PRO A 56 20.50 9.26 1.35
N ASP A 57 21.28 10.33 1.16
CA ASP A 57 21.56 10.96 -0.14
C ASP A 57 22.09 9.97 -1.20
N ILE A 58 22.67 8.86 -0.76
CA ILE A 58 23.14 7.76 -1.61
C ILE A 58 22.01 7.11 -2.42
N LEU A 59 20.77 7.13 -1.92
CA LEU A 59 19.58 6.64 -2.64
C LEU A 59 18.97 7.71 -3.55
N ALA A 60 19.36 8.99 -3.39
CA ALA A 60 18.84 10.09 -4.20
C ALA A 60 19.50 10.15 -5.59
N TYR A 61 20.75 9.67 -5.71
CA TYR A 61 21.44 9.54 -6.98
C TYR A 61 21.16 8.16 -7.58
N SER A 62 20.69 8.12 -8.82
CA SER A 62 20.66 6.86 -9.55
C SER A 62 22.08 6.48 -9.97
N LEU A 63 22.34 5.18 -10.11
CA LEU A 63 23.61 4.71 -10.70
C LEU A 63 23.83 5.33 -12.08
N ASN A 64 22.76 5.63 -12.82
CA ASN A 64 22.80 6.29 -14.13
C ASN A 64 23.40 7.70 -14.04
N ASP A 65 23.03 8.49 -13.02
CA ASP A 65 23.57 9.84 -12.82
C ASP A 65 25.09 9.83 -12.57
N LEU A 66 25.58 8.79 -11.89
CA LEU A 66 27.02 8.59 -11.67
C LEU A 66 27.75 8.20 -12.97
N PHE A 67 27.08 7.47 -13.87
CA PHE A 67 27.62 7.11 -15.18
C PHE A 67 27.66 8.31 -16.13
N LEU A 68 26.66 9.19 -16.09
CA LEU A 68 26.61 10.41 -16.92
C LEU A 68 27.73 11.42 -16.59
N GLY A 69 28.28 11.39 -15.38
CA GLY A 69 29.42 12.23 -14.98
C GLY A 69 30.79 11.71 -15.41
N LEU A 70 30.88 10.51 -16.00
CA LEU A 70 32.16 9.91 -16.41
C LEU A 70 32.55 10.34 -17.83
N PRO A 71 33.85 10.60 -18.10
CA PRO A 71 34.34 10.85 -19.45
C PRO A 71 34.04 9.67 -20.39
N ASP A 72 33.66 9.96 -21.64
CA ASP A 72 33.25 8.96 -22.65
C ASP A 72 34.25 7.81 -22.84
N GLN A 73 35.54 8.10 -22.70
CA GLN A 73 36.62 7.12 -22.82
C GLN A 73 36.56 6.06 -21.72
N VAL A 74 36.24 6.47 -20.49
CA VAL A 74 36.07 5.58 -19.35
C VAL A 74 34.79 4.75 -19.51
N MET A 75 33.71 5.38 -19.98
CA MET A 75 32.47 4.69 -20.27
C MET A 75 32.64 3.56 -21.29
N TYR A 76 33.42 3.81 -22.35
CA TYR A 76 33.74 2.81 -23.36
C TYR A 76 34.41 1.56 -22.78
N PHE A 77 35.40 1.74 -21.90
CA PHE A 77 36.08 0.61 -21.25
C PHE A 77 35.17 -0.11 -20.24
N LEU A 78 34.31 0.62 -19.52
CA LEU A 78 33.33 0.03 -18.59
C LEU A 78 32.27 -0.80 -19.30
N ASP A 79 31.80 -0.35 -20.47
CA ASP A 79 30.87 -1.11 -21.30
C ASP A 79 31.52 -2.40 -21.84
N LYS A 80 32.77 -2.30 -22.33
CA LYS A 80 33.51 -3.48 -22.84
C LYS A 80 33.88 -4.51 -21.77
N THR A 81 34.03 -4.09 -20.52
CA THR A 81 34.30 -4.99 -19.39
C THR A 81 33.04 -5.60 -18.79
N GLY A 82 31.85 -5.21 -19.26
CA GLY A 82 30.57 -5.69 -18.74
C GLY A 82 30.24 -5.14 -17.35
N PHE A 83 30.92 -4.07 -16.92
CA PHE A 83 30.78 -3.48 -15.59
C PHE A 83 29.34 -3.07 -15.31
N SER A 84 28.66 -2.46 -16.28
CA SER A 84 27.26 -2.06 -16.17
C SER A 84 26.33 -3.23 -15.85
N TYR A 85 26.59 -4.40 -16.46
CA TYR A 85 25.82 -5.62 -16.18
C TYR A 85 26.12 -6.16 -14.79
N SER A 86 27.39 -6.21 -14.38
CA SER A 86 27.77 -6.65 -13.03
C SER A 86 27.19 -5.76 -11.93
N VAL A 87 27.15 -4.45 -12.13
CA VAL A 87 26.56 -3.49 -11.19
C VAL A 87 25.04 -3.68 -11.08
N ALA A 88 24.34 -3.96 -12.19
CA ALA A 88 22.90 -4.25 -12.16
C ALA A 88 22.57 -5.54 -11.39
N VAL A 89 23.39 -6.58 -11.56
CA VAL A 89 23.25 -7.84 -10.79
C VAL A 89 23.53 -7.60 -9.31
N PHE A 90 24.56 -6.82 -8.98
CA PHE A 90 24.90 -6.51 -7.58
C PHE A 90 23.81 -5.66 -6.89
N SER A 91 23.27 -4.65 -7.59
CA SER A 91 22.22 -3.79 -7.04
C SER A 91 20.92 -4.56 -6.79
N SER A 92 20.53 -5.47 -7.69
CA SER A 92 19.36 -6.33 -7.48
C SER A 92 19.53 -7.28 -6.27
N ALA A 93 20.73 -7.84 -6.07
CA ALA A 93 21.03 -8.66 -4.91
C ALA A 93 20.98 -7.85 -3.59
N PHE A 94 21.46 -6.61 -3.62
CA PHE A 94 21.38 -5.70 -2.48
C PHE A 94 19.94 -5.29 -2.15
N LEU A 95 19.13 -4.97 -3.16
CA LEU A 95 17.70 -4.70 -3.00
C LEU A 95 16.97 -5.91 -2.40
N PHE A 96 17.23 -7.11 -2.90
CA PHE A 96 16.67 -8.34 -2.34
C PHE A 96 17.02 -8.50 -0.84
N ARG A 97 18.26 -8.18 -0.45
CA ARG A 97 18.69 -8.20 0.95
C ARG A 97 17.91 -7.20 1.81
N ILE A 98 17.68 -5.97 1.32
CA ILE A 98 16.91 -4.95 2.04
C ILE A 98 15.44 -5.38 2.17
N VAL A 99 14.83 -5.81 1.08
CA VAL A 99 13.42 -6.28 1.06
C VAL A 99 13.24 -7.42 2.06
N ARG A 100 14.17 -8.37 2.11
CA ARG A 100 14.14 -9.44 3.10
C ARG A 100 14.22 -8.91 4.53
N LYS A 101 15.14 -7.99 4.83
CA LYS A 101 15.26 -7.39 6.16
C LYS A 101 13.98 -6.69 6.60
N PHE A 102 13.33 -5.98 5.68
CA PHE A 102 12.05 -5.32 5.93
C PHE A 102 10.93 -6.34 6.17
N ALA A 103 10.84 -7.38 5.34
CA ALA A 103 9.86 -8.46 5.49
C ALA A 103 10.02 -9.23 6.81
N THR A 104 11.24 -9.35 7.33
CA THR A 104 11.52 -10.01 8.62
C THR A 104 11.54 -9.05 9.81
N LEU A 105 10.95 -7.86 9.71
CA LEU A 105 10.92 -6.85 10.79
C LEU A 105 12.31 -6.57 11.39
N PHE A 106 13.35 -6.56 10.56
CA PHE A 106 14.74 -6.34 10.95
C PHE A 106 15.32 -7.34 11.97
N GLN A 107 14.75 -8.54 12.10
CA GLN A 107 15.22 -9.57 13.04
C GLN A 107 16.48 -10.34 12.56
N TRP A 108 17.51 -9.64 12.09
CA TRP A 108 18.76 -10.25 11.59
C TRP A 108 20.02 -9.58 12.15
#